data_AF-A0A1I8I3B4-F1
#
_entry.id   AF-A0A1I8I3B4-F1
#
_cell.length_a   1.000
_cell.length_b   1.000
_cell.length_c   1.000
_cell.angle_alpha   90.00
_cell.angle_beta   90.00
_cell.angle_gamma   90.00
#
_symmetry.space_group_name_H-M   'P 1'
#
loop_
_entity.id
_entity.type
_entity.pdbx_description
1 polymer ?
#
loop_
_entity_poly.entity_id
_entity_poly.type
_entity_poly.pdbx_seq_one_letter_code
_entity_poly.pdbx_strand_id
1 'polypeptide(L)'
;GSRPPLHYLYCLTPHCLALCLLSESGFLLACWRALLRRVPLTGRRTPLGFVCDLAFIIVGLELCALSFTSRLMLSAGVFWLGANYARLLWRRPRLRQHRPVVARFFASCLALCAFPLLPVVGGVVHPLLLAVHTAAAAAYSVAYLRSEPDAKLIVPLSAAQCLLAGLMSVSTHTVYHGRDKPLVLQAASWCLLAAVFPLIGWTNSRRVSVSQSATGYSGLAPSVALLLPVYGLMCISYEGLFLLTLAVFLEAWTRIECLLLMTLADGSDGDCSADEADAKLGKERLAVERGLRTLGGGLRQNLCFVFLLLLSFFGTGNIASINSFDTSSVYCFITVFSPFTMGFLMLIKILLPMLTVGMAFAILARSLLVLEVLLFSDILAVHFFLQIRDHGSWLDIGTSIGHYVVVMATTVASVALLAASRLLLHQRSSEPTDALCISLAFGSVFTRLFK
;
A
#
# COMPACT_ATOMS: atom_id res chain seq x y z
N GLY A 1 42.04 12.10 17.81
CA GLY A 1 41.99 11.72 16.39
C GLY A 1 40.83 12.45 15.74
N SER A 2 41.12 13.36 14.82
CA SER A 2 40.12 14.10 14.05
C SER A 2 39.38 13.15 13.11
N ARG A 3 38.05 13.11 13.18
CA ARG A 3 37.22 12.34 12.24
C ARG A 3 37.45 12.83 10.81
N PRO A 4 37.41 11.95 9.80
CA PRO A 4 37.67 12.32 8.41
C PRO A 4 36.66 13.37 7.92
N PRO A 5 37.06 14.30 7.05
CA PRO A 5 36.20 15.37 6.52
C PRO A 5 34.92 14.83 5.82
N LEU A 6 35.01 13.63 5.26
CA LEU A 6 33.88 12.89 4.69
C LEU A 6 32.78 12.58 5.70
N HIS A 7 33.09 12.39 6.98
CA HIS A 7 32.10 12.16 8.04
C HIS A 7 31.26 13.42 8.28
N TYR A 8 31.89 14.60 8.30
CA TYR A 8 31.15 15.86 8.41
C TYR A 8 30.30 16.13 7.17
N LEU A 9 30.82 15.84 5.98
CA LEU A 9 30.06 15.94 4.74
C LEU A 9 28.84 15.02 4.77
N TYR A 10 29.01 13.76 5.17
CA TYR A 10 27.93 12.77 5.32
C TYR A 10 26.88 13.19 6.35
N CYS A 11 27.28 13.70 7.51
CA CYS A 11 26.33 14.21 8.52
C CYS A 11 25.62 15.51 8.08
N LEU A 12 26.27 16.31 7.22
CA LEU A 12 25.70 17.54 6.66
C LEU A 12 24.74 17.25 5.49
N THR A 13 24.93 16.20 4.69
CA THR A 13 24.09 15.91 3.52
C THR A 13 22.58 15.83 3.82
N PRO A 14 22.10 15.17 4.88
CA PRO A 14 20.68 15.12 5.25
C PRO A 14 20.21 16.42 5.87
N HIS A 15 21.08 17.13 6.59
CA HIS A 15 20.75 18.48 7.06
C HIS A 15 20.59 19.42 5.88
N CYS A 16 21.43 19.32 4.86
CA CYS A 16 21.34 20.06 3.60
C CYS A 16 20.15 19.60 2.75
N LEU A 17 19.83 18.30 2.68
CA LEU A 17 18.63 17.79 1.98
C LEU A 17 17.35 18.19 2.71
N ALA A 18 17.33 18.13 4.04
CA ALA A 18 16.25 18.63 4.88
C ALA A 18 16.12 20.15 4.74
N LEU A 19 17.23 20.90 4.69
CA LEU A 19 17.24 22.34 4.44
C LEU A 19 16.83 22.67 3.01
N CYS A 20 17.15 21.83 2.00
CA CYS A 20 16.69 21.99 0.63
C CYS A 20 15.18 21.73 0.53
N LEU A 21 14.68 20.70 1.21
CA LEU A 21 13.25 20.44 1.42
C LEU A 21 12.55 21.61 2.14
N LEU A 22 13.21 22.18 3.14
CA LEU A 22 12.73 23.38 3.84
C LEU A 22 12.90 24.66 2.98
N SER A 23 13.79 24.66 2.00
CA SER A 23 14.07 25.79 1.10
C SER A 23 13.11 25.86 -0.09
N GLU A 24 12.40 24.77 -0.42
CA GLU A 24 11.23 24.81 -1.28
C GLU A 24 10.09 25.51 -0.52
N SER A 25 10.22 26.83 -0.47
CA SER A 25 9.32 27.74 0.20
C SER A 25 7.88 27.57 -0.29
N GLY A 26 7.65 27.18 -1.55
CA GLY A 26 6.32 26.85 -2.05
C GLY A 26 5.67 25.63 -1.37
N PHE A 27 6.42 24.55 -1.19
CA PHE A 27 5.94 23.28 -0.62
C PHE A 27 5.77 23.37 0.89
N LEU A 28 6.76 23.92 1.61
CA LEU A 28 6.64 24.17 3.03
C LEU A 28 5.53 25.15 3.33
N LEU A 29 5.42 26.25 2.58
CA LEU A 29 4.36 27.23 2.80
C LEU A 29 2.99 26.64 2.41
N ALA A 30 2.90 25.70 1.47
CA ALA A 30 1.68 24.95 1.20
C ALA A 30 1.32 23.98 2.34
N CYS A 31 2.26 23.19 2.85
CA CYS A 31 2.09 22.30 3.99
C CYS A 31 1.80 23.08 5.28
N TRP A 32 2.51 24.18 5.51
CA TRP A 32 2.34 25.09 6.64
C TRP A 32 1.03 25.87 6.53
N ARG A 33 0.61 26.34 5.35
CA ARG A 33 -0.74 26.90 5.13
C ARG A 33 -1.82 25.83 5.31
N ALA A 34 -1.57 24.58 4.91
CA ALA A 34 -2.47 23.45 5.15
C ALA A 34 -2.59 23.10 6.64
N LEU A 35 -1.49 23.21 7.40
CA LEU A 35 -1.46 23.01 8.85
C LEU A 35 -2.08 24.21 9.60
N LEU A 36 -1.73 25.44 9.23
CA LEU A 36 -2.25 26.68 9.79
C LEU A 36 -3.74 26.87 9.50
N ARG A 37 -4.23 26.45 8.32
CA ARG A 37 -5.68 26.42 8.04
C ARG A 37 -6.42 25.34 8.84
N ARG A 38 -5.71 24.41 9.52
CA ARG A 38 -6.27 23.49 10.53
C ARG A 38 -6.26 24.07 11.95
N VAL A 39 -5.50 25.13 12.21
CA VAL A 39 -5.55 25.87 13.49
C VAL A 39 -6.95 26.48 13.61
N PRO A 40 -7.60 26.38 14.78
CA PRO A 40 -9.02 26.68 14.96
C PRO A 40 -9.30 28.19 14.98
N LEU A 41 -8.91 28.92 13.95
CA LEU A 41 -9.29 30.32 13.79
C LEU A 41 -10.79 30.45 13.45
N THR A 42 -11.45 29.37 13.04
CA THR A 42 -12.87 29.33 12.66
C THR A 42 -13.67 28.32 13.48
N GLY A 43 -13.71 28.49 14.80
CA GLY A 43 -14.88 28.29 15.69
C GLY A 43 -15.61 26.92 15.79
N ARG A 44 -15.25 25.85 15.06
CA ARG A 44 -16.02 24.58 15.11
C ARG A 44 -15.24 23.29 15.32
N ARG A 45 -13.89 23.33 15.31
CA ARG A 45 -13.07 22.19 15.77
C ARG A 45 -12.61 22.46 17.20
N THR A 46 -12.94 21.55 18.12
CA THR A 46 -12.38 21.60 19.47
C THR A 46 -10.85 21.45 19.37
N PRO A 47 -10.05 22.23 20.13
CA PRO A 47 -8.59 22.08 20.16
C PRO A 47 -8.18 20.63 20.47
N LEU A 48 -8.98 19.94 21.28
CA LEU A 48 -8.86 18.51 21.57
C LEU A 48 -8.87 17.63 20.31
N GLY A 49 -9.73 17.92 19.33
CA GLY A 49 -9.80 17.16 18.09
C GLY A 49 -8.52 17.27 17.25
N PHE A 50 -7.93 18.46 17.18
CA PHE A 50 -6.66 18.70 16.48
C PHE A 50 -5.50 17.97 17.18
N VAL A 51 -5.41 18.06 18.51
CA VAL A 51 -4.41 17.35 19.31
C VAL A 51 -4.53 15.83 19.11
N CYS A 52 -5.74 15.27 19.13
CA CYS A 52 -5.94 13.85 18.87
C CYS A 52 -5.49 13.42 17.46
N ASP A 53 -5.69 14.26 16.44
CA ASP A 53 -5.33 13.93 15.07
C ASP A 53 -3.80 14.06 14.85
N LEU A 54 -3.15 15.03 15.51
CA LEU A 54 -1.69 15.15 15.54
C LEU A 54 -1.03 13.99 16.28
N ALA A 55 -1.55 13.65 17.47
CA ALA A 55 -1.08 12.50 18.25
C ALA A 55 -1.23 11.21 17.45
N PHE A 56 -2.33 11.06 16.70
CA PHE A 56 -2.52 9.92 15.81
C PHE A 56 -1.39 9.83 14.77
N ILE A 57 -1.05 10.93 14.09
CA ILE A 57 0.01 10.93 13.07
C ILE A 57 1.37 10.58 13.67
N ILE A 58 1.72 11.18 14.81
CA ILE A 58 2.98 10.92 15.49
C ILE A 58 3.08 9.44 15.87
N VAL A 59 2.04 8.88 16.53
CA VAL A 59 2.02 7.47 16.90
C VAL A 59 2.13 6.56 15.67
N GLY A 60 1.47 6.89 14.56
CA GLY A 60 1.57 6.11 13.33
C GLY A 60 2.98 6.14 12.73
N LEU A 61 3.65 7.30 12.71
CA LEU A 61 5.03 7.42 12.24
C LEU A 61 6.01 6.68 13.14
N GLU A 62 5.84 6.75 14.46
CA GLU A 62 6.64 5.98 15.42
C GLU A 62 6.44 4.47 15.23
N LEU A 63 5.21 4.00 15.02
CA LEU A 63 4.96 2.58 14.73
C LEU A 63 5.60 2.14 13.41
N CYS A 64 5.61 3.01 12.38
CA CYS A 64 6.35 2.77 11.15
C CYS A 64 7.87 2.64 11.42
N ALA A 65 8.47 3.53 12.22
CA ALA A 65 9.89 3.46 12.57
C ALA A 65 10.20 2.19 13.39
N LEU A 66 9.40 1.91 14.41
CA LEU A 66 9.56 0.75 15.28
C LEU A 66 9.35 -0.58 14.52
N SER A 67 8.65 -0.59 13.39
CA SER A 67 8.50 -1.78 12.54
C SER A 67 9.82 -2.32 11.99
N PHE A 68 10.86 -1.49 11.90
CA PHE A 68 12.21 -1.90 11.51
C PHE A 68 13.02 -2.51 12.66
N THR A 69 12.52 -2.43 13.90
CA THR A 69 13.17 -3.05 15.05
C THR A 69 12.52 -4.37 15.41
N SER A 70 11.18 -4.45 15.32
CA SER A 70 10.45 -5.66 15.67
C SER A 70 9.19 -5.82 14.82
N ARG A 71 8.99 -7.04 14.30
CA ARG A 71 7.80 -7.40 13.49
C ARG A 71 6.50 -7.24 14.29
N LEU A 72 6.54 -7.39 15.61
CA LEU A 72 5.41 -7.18 16.52
C LEU A 72 4.78 -5.78 16.37
N MET A 73 5.58 -4.77 16.02
CA MET A 73 5.10 -3.39 15.85
C MET A 73 4.21 -3.24 14.62
N LEU A 74 4.31 -4.12 13.63
CA LEU A 74 3.36 -4.17 12.51
C LEU A 74 1.99 -4.63 12.99
N SER A 75 1.90 -5.63 13.88
CA SER A 75 0.63 -6.03 14.49
C SER A 75 0.04 -4.91 15.35
N ALA A 76 0.89 -4.21 16.11
CA ALA A 76 0.47 -3.02 16.86
C ALA A 76 -0.03 -1.90 15.93
N GLY A 77 0.61 -1.70 14.78
CA GLY A 77 0.18 -0.76 13.74
C GLY A 77 -1.17 -1.11 13.12
N VAL A 78 -1.43 -2.39 12.84
CA VAL A 78 -2.75 -2.84 12.35
C VAL A 78 -3.83 -2.59 13.40
N PHE A 79 -3.53 -2.85 14.68
CA PHE A 79 -4.45 -2.56 15.78
C PHE A 79 -4.72 -1.05 15.93
N TRP A 80 -3.67 -0.22 15.86
CA TRP A 80 -3.77 1.24 15.88
C TRP A 80 -4.64 1.76 14.72
N LEU A 81 -4.47 1.20 13.52
CA LEU A 81 -5.29 1.52 12.36
C LEU A 81 -6.76 1.13 12.61
N GLY A 82 -7.01 -0.10 13.07
CA GLY A 82 -8.35 -0.56 13.44
C GLY A 82 -9.04 0.34 14.48
N ALA A 83 -8.32 0.74 15.53
CA ALA A 83 -8.83 1.64 16.57
C ALA A 83 -9.21 3.02 16.02
N ASN A 84 -8.44 3.54 15.06
CA ASN A 84 -8.75 4.80 14.40
C ASN A 84 -10.04 4.73 13.59
N TYR A 85 -10.23 3.67 12.81
CA TYR A 85 -11.46 3.46 12.06
C TYR A 85 -12.65 3.18 12.97
N ALA A 86 -12.46 2.50 14.11
CA ALA A 86 -13.50 2.35 15.13
C ALA A 86 -13.95 3.71 15.69
N ARG A 87 -12.99 4.60 16.02
CA ARG A 87 -13.28 5.99 16.44
C ARG A 87 -14.05 6.75 15.36
N LEU A 88 -13.70 6.58 14.09
CA LEU A 88 -14.36 7.24 12.96
C LEU A 88 -15.80 6.72 12.76
N LEU A 89 -16.00 5.40 12.80
CA LEU A 89 -17.30 4.73 12.73
C LEU A 89 -18.19 5.10 13.93
N TRP A 90 -17.61 5.39 15.09
CA TRP A 90 -18.34 5.92 16.24
C TRP A 90 -18.92 7.32 15.99
N ARG A 91 -18.13 8.19 15.36
CA ARG A 91 -18.56 9.56 15.06
C ARG A 91 -19.53 9.67 13.88
N ARG A 92 -19.61 8.66 13.02
CA ARG A 92 -20.37 8.69 11.76
C ARG A 92 -21.33 7.50 11.66
N PRO A 93 -22.53 7.58 12.27
CA PRO A 93 -23.47 6.45 12.33
C PRO A 93 -23.98 5.99 10.97
N ARG A 94 -24.02 6.86 9.95
CA ARG A 94 -24.38 6.50 8.56
C ARG A 94 -23.48 5.38 8.00
N LEU A 95 -22.19 5.36 8.35
CA LEU A 95 -21.27 4.29 7.92
C LEU A 95 -21.58 2.93 8.55
N ARG A 96 -22.21 2.90 9.74
CA ARG A 96 -22.59 1.66 10.43
C ARG A 96 -23.72 0.90 9.73
N GLN A 97 -24.44 1.56 8.82
CA GLN A 97 -25.47 0.92 8.02
C GLN A 97 -24.87 -0.16 7.09
N HIS A 98 -23.62 0.01 6.66
CA HIS A 98 -22.87 -0.97 5.87
C HIS A 98 -22.18 -2.04 6.73
N ARG A 99 -22.95 -2.71 7.60
CA ARG A 99 -22.47 -3.77 8.52
C ARG A 99 -21.53 -4.81 7.89
N PRO A 100 -21.81 -5.40 6.69
CA PRO A 100 -20.93 -6.43 6.14
C PRO A 100 -19.55 -5.90 5.69
N VAL A 101 -19.44 -4.63 5.32
CA VAL A 101 -18.14 -4.02 4.96
C VAL A 101 -17.32 -3.78 6.23
N VAL A 102 -17.96 -3.22 7.25
CA VAL A 102 -17.32 -2.93 8.55
C VAL A 102 -16.87 -4.21 9.25
N ALA A 103 -17.71 -5.25 9.25
CA ALA A 103 -17.36 -6.54 9.83
C ALA A 103 -16.15 -7.18 9.13
N ARG A 104 -16.12 -7.16 7.80
CA ARG A 104 -14.97 -7.66 7.02
C ARG A 104 -13.70 -6.87 7.29
N PHE A 105 -13.79 -5.55 7.43
CA PHE A 105 -12.65 -4.70 7.78
C PHE A 105 -12.04 -5.10 9.12
N PHE A 106 -12.83 -5.21 10.20
CA PHE A 106 -12.29 -5.58 11.51
C PHE A 106 -11.83 -7.03 11.58
N ALA A 107 -12.55 -7.96 10.95
CA ALA A 107 -12.13 -9.36 10.87
C ALA A 107 -10.78 -9.51 10.15
N SER A 108 -10.60 -8.80 9.03
CA SER A 108 -9.33 -8.81 8.29
C SER A 108 -8.21 -8.05 9.03
N CYS A 109 -8.50 -7.00 9.81
CA CYS A 109 -7.52 -6.39 10.72
C CYS A 109 -7.00 -7.43 11.73
N LEU A 110 -7.90 -8.15 12.40
CA LEU A 110 -7.53 -9.17 13.39
C LEU A 110 -6.70 -10.29 12.75
N ALA A 111 -7.09 -10.75 11.56
CA ALA A 111 -6.32 -11.74 10.83
C ALA A 111 -4.94 -11.21 10.40
N LEU A 112 -4.84 -9.96 9.94
CA LEU A 112 -3.57 -9.33 9.56
C LEU A 112 -2.61 -9.21 10.76
N CYS A 113 -3.12 -8.97 11.97
CA CYS A 113 -2.29 -8.93 13.18
C CYS A 113 -1.55 -10.24 13.46
N ALA A 114 -2.03 -11.39 12.96
CA ALA A 114 -1.39 -12.68 13.20
C ALA A 114 -0.10 -12.87 12.41
N PHE A 115 0.01 -12.34 11.19
CA PHE A 115 1.13 -12.64 10.29
C PHE A 115 2.50 -12.14 10.77
N PRO A 116 2.63 -10.92 11.34
CA PRO A 116 3.91 -10.49 11.90
C PRO A 116 4.31 -11.26 13.17
N LEU A 117 3.36 -11.94 13.83
CA LEU A 117 3.62 -12.82 14.99
C LEU A 117 4.11 -14.20 14.57
N LEU A 118 3.75 -14.65 13.35
CA LEU A 118 4.21 -15.93 12.81
C LEU A 118 5.72 -15.89 12.52
N PRO A 119 6.43 -17.04 12.65
CA PRO A 119 7.85 -17.11 12.36
C PRO A 119 8.11 -16.71 10.91
N VAL A 120 9.19 -15.94 10.68
CA VAL A 120 9.58 -15.50 9.34
C VAL A 120 9.58 -16.70 8.39
N VAL A 121 9.02 -16.51 7.20
CA VAL A 121 8.96 -17.57 6.19
C VAL A 121 10.39 -17.99 5.84
N GLY A 122 10.76 -19.18 6.32
CA GLY A 122 12.04 -19.83 6.02
C GLY A 122 11.85 -20.88 4.93
N GLY A 123 12.96 -21.44 4.42
CA GLY A 123 12.97 -22.38 3.28
C GLY A 123 12.30 -23.73 3.50
N VAL A 124 11.47 -23.88 4.53
CA VAL A 124 10.62 -25.04 4.74
C VAL A 124 9.32 -24.85 3.98
N VAL A 125 9.07 -25.75 3.04
CA VAL A 125 7.85 -25.73 2.22
C VAL A 125 6.72 -26.47 2.94
N HIS A 126 5.52 -25.89 2.94
CA HIS A 126 4.32 -26.49 3.52
C HIS A 126 3.22 -26.71 2.47
N PRO A 127 3.20 -27.85 1.75
CA PRO A 127 2.26 -28.09 0.64
C PRO A 127 0.77 -27.97 1.02
N LEU A 128 0.41 -28.31 2.27
CA LEU A 128 -0.96 -28.14 2.77
C LEU A 128 -1.37 -26.67 2.76
N LEU A 129 -0.50 -25.76 3.20
CA LEU A 129 -0.79 -24.32 3.22
C LEU A 129 -0.92 -23.75 1.80
N LEU A 130 -0.14 -24.27 0.85
CA LEU A 130 -0.30 -23.94 -0.57
C LEU A 130 -1.69 -24.35 -1.08
N ALA A 131 -2.14 -25.57 -0.78
CA ALA A 131 -3.46 -26.05 -1.17
C ALA A 131 -4.60 -25.26 -0.50
N VAL A 132 -4.44 -24.88 0.77
CA VAL A 132 -5.42 -24.04 1.49
C VAL A 132 -5.49 -22.66 0.85
N HIS A 133 -4.36 -22.05 0.52
CA HIS A 133 -4.32 -20.76 -0.17
C HIS A 133 -5.02 -20.82 -1.53
N THR A 134 -4.80 -21.87 -2.32
CA THR A 134 -5.37 -21.96 -3.67
C THR A 134 -6.88 -22.14 -3.64
N ALA A 135 -7.38 -22.96 -2.70
CA ALA A 135 -8.81 -23.07 -2.42
C ALA A 135 -9.40 -21.73 -1.97
N ALA A 136 -8.72 -21.02 -1.07
CA ALA A 136 -9.17 -19.73 -0.56
C ALA A 136 -9.13 -18.62 -1.63
N ALA A 137 -8.15 -18.62 -2.53
CA ALA A 137 -8.05 -17.70 -3.66
C ALA A 137 -9.18 -17.93 -4.68
N ALA A 138 -9.49 -19.20 -4.99
CA ALA A 138 -10.64 -19.54 -5.83
C ALA A 138 -11.98 -19.16 -5.16
N ALA A 139 -12.10 -19.36 -3.84
CA ALA A 139 -13.28 -18.91 -3.10
C ALA A 139 -13.43 -17.38 -3.11
N TYR A 140 -12.32 -16.64 -3.02
CA TYR A 140 -12.32 -15.18 -3.13
C TYR A 140 -12.79 -14.72 -4.51
N SER A 141 -12.25 -15.30 -5.59
CA SER A 141 -12.67 -14.93 -6.95
C SER A 141 -14.16 -15.17 -7.17
N VAL A 142 -14.67 -16.30 -6.67
CA VAL A 142 -16.10 -16.62 -6.74
C VAL A 142 -16.93 -15.67 -5.88
N ALA A 143 -16.53 -15.35 -4.65
CA ALA A 143 -17.32 -14.52 -3.75
C ALA A 143 -17.38 -13.05 -4.19
N TYR A 144 -16.26 -12.49 -4.66
CA TYR A 144 -16.12 -11.06 -4.90
C TYR A 144 -16.37 -10.64 -6.34
N LEU A 145 -16.21 -11.54 -7.31
CA LEU A 145 -16.41 -11.21 -8.73
C LEU A 145 -17.82 -11.53 -9.23
N ARG A 146 -18.66 -12.22 -8.45
CA ARG A 146 -20.05 -12.54 -8.81
C ARG A 146 -20.92 -11.32 -9.11
N SER A 147 -20.62 -10.18 -8.49
CA SER A 147 -21.36 -8.94 -8.68
C SER A 147 -20.87 -8.11 -9.87
N GLU A 148 -19.80 -8.53 -10.55
CA GLU A 148 -19.26 -7.82 -11.71
C GLU A 148 -20.12 -8.10 -12.97
N PRO A 149 -20.25 -7.12 -13.90
CA PRO A 149 -21.07 -7.29 -15.10
C PRO A 149 -20.60 -8.45 -15.98
N ASP A 150 -19.28 -8.69 -16.03
CA ASP A 150 -18.64 -9.77 -16.78
C ASP A 150 -18.33 -11.01 -15.91
N ALA A 151 -19.03 -11.17 -14.77
CA ALA A 151 -18.77 -12.26 -13.81
C ALA A 151 -18.75 -13.65 -14.45
N LYS A 152 -19.61 -13.89 -15.46
CA LYS A 152 -19.70 -15.18 -16.18
C LYS A 152 -18.41 -15.59 -16.87
N LEU A 153 -17.55 -14.63 -17.23
CA LEU A 153 -16.25 -14.90 -17.86
C LEU A 153 -15.10 -14.78 -16.86
N ILE A 154 -15.10 -13.73 -16.03
CA ILE A 154 -13.97 -13.42 -15.15
C ILE A 154 -13.87 -14.40 -13.98
N VAL A 155 -15.00 -14.84 -13.40
CA VAL A 155 -15.03 -15.81 -12.30
C VAL A 155 -14.42 -17.16 -12.71
N PRO A 156 -14.89 -17.85 -13.77
CA PRO A 156 -14.30 -19.15 -14.14
C PRO A 156 -12.85 -19.02 -14.59
N LEU A 157 -12.49 -17.93 -15.29
CA LEU A 157 -11.11 -17.69 -15.71
C LEU A 157 -10.16 -17.57 -14.51
N SER A 158 -10.49 -16.71 -13.55
CA SER A 158 -9.68 -16.50 -12.35
C SER A 158 -9.63 -17.73 -11.45
N ALA A 159 -10.76 -18.46 -11.30
CA ALA A 159 -10.78 -19.73 -10.58
C ALA A 159 -9.91 -20.80 -11.24
N ALA A 160 -9.97 -20.93 -12.58
CA ALA A 160 -9.12 -21.85 -13.33
C ALA A 160 -7.64 -21.49 -13.19
N GLN A 161 -7.28 -20.20 -13.23
CA GLN A 161 -5.91 -19.74 -12.98
C GLN A 161 -5.43 -20.07 -11.56
N CYS A 162 -6.28 -19.90 -10.54
CA CYS A 162 -5.94 -20.26 -9.16
C CYS A 162 -5.71 -21.77 -9.00
N LEU A 163 -6.57 -22.60 -9.60
CA LEU A 163 -6.45 -24.05 -9.57
C LEU A 163 -5.18 -24.51 -10.31
N LEU A 164 -4.93 -23.96 -11.49
CA LEU A 164 -3.72 -24.25 -12.26
C LEU A 164 -2.48 -23.85 -11.46
N ALA A 165 -2.38 -22.61 -11.00
CA ALA A 165 -1.24 -22.14 -10.19
C ALA A 165 -1.02 -23.00 -8.94
N GLY A 166 -2.10 -23.41 -8.27
CA GLY A 166 -2.04 -24.30 -7.11
C GLY A 166 -1.50 -25.68 -7.41
N LEU A 167 -2.03 -26.34 -8.44
CA LEU A 167 -1.56 -27.64 -8.88
C LEU A 167 -0.07 -27.60 -9.24
N MET A 168 0.35 -26.53 -9.91
CA MET A 168 1.72 -26.29 -10.34
C MET A 168 2.69 -26.07 -9.17
N SER A 169 2.28 -25.26 -8.19
CA SER A 169 3.06 -24.99 -6.98
C SER A 169 3.17 -26.24 -6.10
N VAL A 170 2.07 -26.95 -5.86
CA VAL A 170 2.07 -28.19 -5.06
C VAL A 170 2.87 -29.30 -5.75
N SER A 171 2.70 -29.51 -7.05
CA SER A 171 3.46 -30.54 -7.79
C SER A 171 4.95 -30.22 -7.83
N THR A 172 5.31 -28.93 -7.99
CA THR A 172 6.69 -28.43 -7.90
C THR A 172 7.38 -28.87 -6.62
N HIS A 173 6.70 -28.74 -5.48
CA HIS A 173 7.31 -28.95 -4.18
C HIS A 173 7.12 -30.36 -3.61
N THR A 174 6.21 -31.17 -4.16
CA THR A 174 5.98 -32.55 -3.71
C THR A 174 6.57 -33.58 -4.67
N VAL A 175 6.28 -33.47 -5.97
CA VAL A 175 6.64 -34.47 -6.98
C VAL A 175 8.04 -34.20 -7.55
N TYR A 176 8.36 -32.93 -7.80
CA TYR A 176 9.60 -32.51 -8.46
C TYR A 176 10.62 -31.92 -7.48
N HIS A 177 10.51 -32.24 -6.19
CA HIS A 177 11.49 -31.80 -5.21
C HIS A 177 12.87 -32.39 -5.53
N GLY A 178 13.83 -31.54 -5.89
CA GLY A 178 15.18 -31.95 -6.28
C GLY A 178 15.26 -32.71 -7.61
N ARG A 179 14.25 -32.62 -8.47
CA ARG A 179 14.23 -33.22 -9.81
C ARG A 179 13.96 -32.18 -10.89
N ASP A 180 14.36 -32.51 -12.11
CA ASP A 180 14.01 -31.71 -13.28
C ASP A 180 12.51 -31.72 -13.53
N LYS A 181 11.98 -30.56 -13.88
CA LYS A 181 10.56 -30.35 -14.16
C LYS A 181 10.29 -30.43 -15.65
N PRO A 182 9.08 -30.84 -16.05
CA PRO A 182 8.70 -30.79 -17.45
C PRO A 182 8.69 -29.34 -17.93
N LEU A 183 9.24 -29.10 -19.12
CA LEU A 183 9.26 -27.77 -19.74
C LEU A 183 7.87 -27.17 -19.89
N VAL A 184 6.84 -27.99 -20.08
CA VAL A 184 5.43 -27.57 -20.15
C VAL A 184 4.99 -26.88 -18.86
N LEU A 185 5.42 -27.40 -17.70
CA LEU A 185 5.06 -26.83 -16.41
C LEU A 185 5.75 -25.48 -16.18
N GLN A 186 7.02 -25.38 -16.56
CA GLN A 186 7.76 -24.12 -16.49
C GLN A 186 7.15 -23.08 -17.44
N ALA A 187 6.88 -23.46 -18.70
CA ALA A 187 6.25 -22.60 -19.69
C ALA A 187 4.88 -22.10 -19.23
N ALA A 188 4.05 -22.96 -18.63
CA ALA A 188 2.75 -22.55 -18.07
C ALA A 188 2.90 -21.49 -16.96
N SER A 189 3.89 -21.62 -16.07
CA SER A 189 4.16 -20.64 -15.01
C SER A 189 4.59 -19.29 -15.60
N TRP A 190 5.49 -19.30 -16.60
CA TRP A 190 5.89 -18.10 -17.32
C TRP A 190 4.72 -17.43 -18.07
N CYS A 191 3.87 -18.22 -18.71
CA CYS A 191 2.67 -17.72 -19.38
C CYS A 191 1.70 -17.06 -18.40
N LEU A 192 1.48 -17.65 -17.22
CA LEU A 192 0.63 -17.05 -16.17
C LEU A 192 1.19 -15.71 -15.69
N LEU A 193 2.50 -15.62 -15.47
CA LEU A 193 3.17 -14.37 -15.10
C LEU A 193 3.08 -13.31 -16.21
N ALA A 194 3.29 -13.69 -17.48
CA ALA A 194 3.22 -12.76 -18.61
C ALA A 194 1.79 -12.27 -18.88
N ALA A 195 0.79 -13.12 -18.67
CA ALA A 195 -0.61 -12.80 -18.93
C ALA A 195 -1.25 -11.87 -17.88
N VAL A 196 -0.68 -11.77 -16.68
CA VAL A 196 -1.35 -11.11 -15.55
C VAL A 196 -1.57 -9.61 -15.76
N PHE A 197 -0.55 -8.86 -16.16
CA PHE A 197 -0.65 -7.41 -16.33
C PHE A 197 -1.55 -7.00 -17.50
N PRO A 198 -1.45 -7.62 -18.71
CA PRO A 198 -2.38 -7.35 -19.80
C PRO A 198 -3.83 -7.67 -19.43
N LEU A 199 -4.07 -8.78 -18.71
CA LEU A 199 -5.42 -9.20 -18.33
C LEU A 199 -6.04 -8.25 -17.30
N ILE A 200 -5.24 -7.73 -16.35
CA ILE A 200 -5.67 -6.66 -15.45
C ILE A 200 -6.03 -5.39 -16.24
N GLY A 201 -5.17 -4.97 -17.18
CA GLY A 201 -5.46 -3.79 -18.02
C GLY A 201 -6.75 -3.97 -18.84
N TRP A 202 -6.94 -5.15 -19.44
CA TRP A 202 -8.11 -5.49 -20.24
C TRP A 202 -9.41 -5.51 -19.43
N THR A 203 -9.41 -6.16 -18.25
CA THR A 203 -10.58 -6.20 -17.38
C THR A 203 -10.96 -4.81 -16.85
N ASN A 204 -9.99 -3.96 -16.53
CA ASN A 204 -10.24 -2.58 -16.11
C ASN A 204 -10.75 -1.69 -17.25
N SER A 205 -10.20 -1.81 -18.46
CA SER A 205 -10.65 -1.02 -19.61
C SER A 205 -12.13 -1.25 -19.94
N ARG A 206 -12.59 -2.52 -19.91
CA ARG A 206 -14.01 -2.86 -20.12
C ARG A 206 -14.91 -2.23 -19.06
N ARG A 207 -14.47 -2.19 -17.80
CA ARG A 207 -15.23 -1.59 -16.70
C ARG A 207 -15.38 -0.08 -16.85
N VAL A 208 -14.33 0.62 -17.27
CA VAL A 208 -14.40 2.07 -17.56
C VAL A 208 -15.42 2.36 -18.66
N SER A 209 -15.53 1.50 -19.67
CA SER A 209 -16.52 1.64 -20.76
C SER A 209 -17.97 1.44 -20.31
N VAL A 210 -18.21 0.61 -19.28
CA VAL A 210 -19.56 0.27 -18.79
C VAL A 210 -20.01 1.20 -17.65
N SER A 211 -19.07 1.71 -16.85
CA SER A 211 -19.34 2.47 -15.62
C SER A 211 -19.70 3.96 -15.81
N GLN A 212 -19.88 4.44 -17.05
CA GLN A 212 -20.38 5.80 -17.32
C GLN A 212 -21.83 6.03 -16.85
N SER A 213 -22.53 4.98 -16.39
CA SER A 213 -23.85 5.06 -15.75
C SER A 213 -23.73 5.17 -14.21
N ALA A 214 -23.57 6.42 -13.76
CA ALA A 214 -24.02 7.01 -12.49
C ALA A 214 -23.58 6.51 -11.08
N THR A 215 -23.01 5.32 -10.80
CA THR A 215 -22.62 4.96 -9.40
C THR A 215 -21.45 3.97 -9.19
N GLY A 216 -20.62 3.68 -10.21
CA GLY A 216 -19.70 2.54 -10.15
C GLY A 216 -18.36 2.77 -9.45
N TYR A 217 -18.24 2.33 -8.19
CA TYR A 217 -16.94 1.95 -7.61
C TYR A 217 -16.38 0.76 -8.42
N SER A 218 -15.31 0.96 -9.19
CA SER A 218 -14.58 -0.16 -9.81
C SER A 218 -13.79 -0.88 -8.72
N GLY A 219 -14.30 -2.02 -8.29
CA GLY A 219 -13.70 -2.77 -7.19
C GLY A 219 -12.25 -3.17 -7.47
N LEU A 220 -11.43 -3.16 -6.42
CA LEU A 220 -10.07 -3.72 -6.40
C LEU A 220 -10.07 -5.24 -6.69
N ALA A 221 -11.19 -5.92 -6.40
CA ALA A 221 -11.28 -7.38 -6.38
C ALA A 221 -10.89 -8.09 -7.68
N PRO A 222 -11.31 -7.66 -8.89
CA PRO A 222 -10.90 -8.34 -10.13
C PRO A 222 -9.40 -8.24 -10.39
N SER A 223 -8.80 -7.07 -10.15
CA SER A 223 -7.35 -6.89 -10.30
C SER A 223 -6.58 -7.82 -9.36
N VAL A 224 -7.01 -7.92 -8.10
CA VAL A 224 -6.33 -8.76 -7.11
C VAL A 224 -6.58 -10.25 -7.35
N ALA A 225 -7.78 -10.64 -7.79
CA ALA A 225 -8.08 -12.02 -8.13
C ALA A 225 -7.16 -12.58 -9.24
N LEU A 226 -6.72 -11.72 -10.17
CA LEU A 226 -5.75 -12.07 -11.21
C LEU A 226 -4.30 -12.12 -10.69
N LEU A 227 -3.97 -11.35 -9.65
CA LEU A 227 -2.64 -11.38 -9.02
C LEU A 227 -2.43 -12.57 -8.08
N LEU A 228 -3.47 -13.02 -7.39
CA LEU A 228 -3.43 -14.16 -6.46
C LEU A 228 -2.76 -15.43 -7.04
N PRO A 229 -3.12 -15.93 -8.24
CA PRO A 229 -2.48 -17.13 -8.80
C PRO A 229 -0.98 -16.94 -9.06
N VAL A 230 -0.56 -15.76 -9.55
CA VAL A 230 0.85 -15.48 -9.82
C VAL A 230 1.66 -15.40 -8.53
N TYR A 231 1.13 -14.75 -7.50
CA TYR A 231 1.76 -14.74 -6.19
C TYR A 231 1.80 -16.15 -5.57
N GLY A 232 0.74 -16.94 -5.74
CA GLY A 232 0.66 -18.32 -5.28
C GLY A 232 1.71 -19.26 -5.90
N LEU A 233 2.12 -19.02 -7.15
CA LEU A 233 3.26 -19.72 -7.78
C LEU A 233 4.59 -19.45 -7.07
N MET A 234 4.70 -18.31 -6.39
CA MET A 234 5.92 -17.88 -5.69
C MET A 234 5.83 -18.04 -4.16
N CYS A 235 4.80 -18.72 -3.66
CA CYS A 235 4.60 -18.99 -2.24
C CYS A 235 5.15 -20.36 -1.85
N ILE A 236 5.86 -20.43 -0.73
CA ILE A 236 6.35 -21.70 -0.14
C ILE A 236 5.61 -22.10 1.15
N SER A 237 4.91 -21.17 1.78
CA SER A 237 4.21 -21.38 3.06
C SER A 237 2.97 -20.49 3.15
N TYR A 238 2.67 -19.93 4.33
CA TYR A 238 1.49 -19.11 4.63
C TYR A 238 1.43 -17.74 3.92
N GLU A 239 2.46 -17.38 3.14
CA GLU A 239 2.54 -16.12 2.39
C GLU A 239 1.30 -15.86 1.53
N GLY A 240 0.80 -16.89 0.84
CA GLY A 240 -0.38 -16.75 0.00
C GLY A 240 -1.62 -16.31 0.79
N LEU A 241 -1.77 -16.80 2.02
CA LEU A 241 -2.86 -16.39 2.91
C LEU A 241 -2.70 -14.94 3.40
N PHE A 242 -1.46 -14.47 3.55
CA PHE A 242 -1.19 -13.07 3.87
C PHE A 242 -1.70 -12.15 2.76
N LEU A 243 -1.35 -12.40 1.49
CA LEU A 243 -1.83 -11.57 0.38
C LEU A 243 -3.35 -11.61 0.26
N LEU A 244 -3.97 -12.77 0.47
CA LEU A 244 -5.42 -12.90 0.45
C LEU A 244 -6.10 -12.09 1.57
N THR A 245 -5.55 -12.14 2.79
CA THR A 245 -6.08 -11.38 3.93
C THR A 245 -5.88 -9.88 3.70
N LEU A 246 -4.73 -9.49 3.15
CA LEU A 246 -4.43 -8.12 2.75
C LEU A 246 -5.42 -7.63 1.67
N ALA A 247 -5.77 -8.46 0.69
CA ALA A 247 -6.74 -8.14 -0.34
C ALA A 247 -8.14 -7.84 0.24
N VAL A 248 -8.62 -8.71 1.13
CA VAL A 248 -9.92 -8.54 1.82
C VAL A 248 -9.91 -7.26 2.66
N PHE A 249 -8.81 -6.99 3.37
CA PHE A 249 -8.63 -5.76 4.13
C PHE A 249 -8.67 -4.53 3.23
N LEU A 250 -7.84 -4.50 2.18
CA LEU A 250 -7.72 -3.36 1.27
C LEU A 250 -9.06 -3.03 0.60
N GLU A 251 -9.81 -4.05 0.20
CA GLU A 251 -11.11 -3.82 -0.42
C GLU A 251 -12.16 -3.29 0.58
N ALA A 252 -12.15 -3.79 1.82
CA ALA A 252 -13.03 -3.24 2.86
C ALA A 252 -12.63 -1.81 3.21
N TRP A 253 -11.32 -1.54 3.29
CA TRP A 253 -10.72 -0.25 3.56
C TRP A 253 -11.08 0.79 2.49
N THR A 254 -10.85 0.50 1.20
CA THR A 254 -11.18 1.40 0.09
C THR A 254 -12.69 1.67 0.03
N ARG A 255 -13.54 0.66 0.24
CA ARG A 255 -15.00 0.86 0.30
C ARG A 255 -15.40 1.80 1.44
N ILE A 256 -14.81 1.64 2.63
CA ILE A 256 -15.08 2.55 3.78
C ILE A 256 -14.64 3.97 3.44
N GLU A 257 -13.48 4.16 2.82
CA GLU A 257 -12.99 5.48 2.40
C GLU A 257 -13.88 6.12 1.33
N CYS A 258 -14.31 5.35 0.33
CA CYS A 258 -15.25 5.85 -0.68
C CYS A 258 -16.58 6.27 -0.05
N LEU A 259 -17.14 5.47 0.86
CA LEU A 259 -18.36 5.82 1.60
C LEU A 259 -18.16 7.06 2.46
N LEU A 260 -17.00 7.20 3.11
CA LEU A 260 -16.66 8.40 3.88
C LEU A 260 -16.64 9.64 2.98
N LEU A 261 -16.03 9.54 1.80
CA LEU A 261 -16.01 10.62 0.81
C LEU A 261 -17.42 11.01 0.34
N MET A 262 -18.29 10.04 0.08
CA MET A 262 -19.69 10.29 -0.29
C MET A 262 -20.45 10.99 0.84
N THR A 263 -20.31 10.52 2.09
CA THR A 263 -20.98 11.17 3.24
C THR A 263 -20.46 12.59 3.52
N LEU A 264 -19.25 12.92 3.07
CA LEU A 264 -18.71 14.28 3.13
C LEU A 264 -19.25 15.17 2.00
N ALA A 265 -19.59 14.58 0.84
CA ALA A 265 -20.22 15.27 -0.28
C ALA A 265 -21.70 15.57 0.01
N ASP A 266 -22.43 14.62 0.60
CA ASP A 266 -23.85 14.72 1.00
C ASP A 266 -24.09 15.60 2.25
N GLY A 267 -23.07 16.31 2.75
CA GLY A 267 -23.18 17.18 3.91
C GLY A 267 -23.98 18.47 3.70
N SER A 268 -24.93 18.51 2.76
CA SER A 268 -25.85 19.62 2.50
C SER A 268 -27.18 19.53 3.27
N ASP A 269 -27.31 18.64 4.25
CA ASP A 269 -28.50 18.58 5.10
C ASP A 269 -28.35 19.47 6.34
N GLY A 270 -29.20 20.50 6.42
CA GLY A 270 -29.67 21.09 7.67
C GLY A 270 -29.49 22.60 7.82
N ASP A 271 -30.57 23.31 7.48
CA ASP A 271 -30.93 24.69 7.80
C ASP A 271 -30.24 25.81 7.01
N CYS A 272 -31.03 26.53 6.20
CA CYS A 272 -31.10 27.99 6.21
C CYS A 272 -32.18 28.49 5.23
N SER A 273 -33.31 28.95 5.77
CA SER A 273 -33.90 30.21 5.34
C SER A 273 -32.94 31.34 5.75
N ALA A 274 -32.11 31.84 4.84
CA ALA A 274 -31.29 33.03 5.06
C ALA A 274 -30.91 33.69 3.72
N ASP A 275 -30.80 35.02 3.75
CA ASP A 275 -30.62 35.93 2.62
C ASP A 275 -29.46 35.60 1.66
N GLU A 276 -29.63 35.96 0.38
CA GLU A 276 -28.73 35.64 -0.75
C GLU A 276 -27.28 36.15 -0.62
N ALA A 277 -27.04 37.20 0.18
CA ALA A 277 -25.69 37.75 0.40
C ALA A 277 -24.87 36.93 1.42
N ASP A 278 -25.49 36.49 2.53
CA ASP A 278 -24.88 35.60 3.52
C ASP A 278 -24.72 34.17 2.97
N ALA A 279 -25.56 33.77 2.01
CA ALA A 279 -25.45 32.50 1.32
C ALA A 279 -24.16 32.36 0.47
N LYS A 280 -23.62 33.47 -0.08
CA LYS A 280 -22.34 33.46 -0.83
C LYS A 280 -21.13 33.31 0.09
N LEU A 281 -21.08 34.09 1.18
CA LEU A 281 -20.01 33.99 2.18
C LEU A 281 -20.05 32.63 2.90
N GLY A 282 -21.25 32.12 3.17
CA GLY A 282 -21.48 30.76 3.68
C GLY A 282 -21.02 29.67 2.71
N LYS A 283 -21.27 29.82 1.39
CA LYS A 283 -20.80 28.88 0.35
C LYS A 283 -19.28 28.82 0.24
N GLU A 284 -18.59 29.96 0.27
CA GLU A 284 -17.12 30.00 0.25
C GLU A 284 -16.53 29.39 1.51
N ARG A 285 -17.09 29.70 2.68
CA ARG A 285 -16.68 29.09 3.96
C ARG A 285 -16.93 27.58 3.99
N LEU A 286 -18.04 27.10 3.42
CA LEU A 286 -18.35 25.68 3.26
C LEU A 286 -17.42 25.00 2.23
N ALA A 287 -17.03 25.70 1.16
CA ALA A 287 -16.08 25.19 0.17
C ALA A 287 -14.66 25.05 0.76
N VAL A 288 -14.22 26.04 1.54
CA VAL A 288 -12.97 25.97 2.32
C VAL A 288 -13.03 24.88 3.38
N GLU A 289 -14.17 24.72 4.08
CA GLU A 289 -14.36 23.66 5.08
C GLU A 289 -14.42 22.27 4.44
N ARG A 290 -15.05 22.12 3.27
CA ARG A 290 -15.00 20.89 2.46
C ARG A 290 -13.57 20.60 2.03
N GLY A 291 -12.83 21.59 1.55
CA GLY A 291 -11.40 21.49 1.22
C GLY A 291 -10.53 21.07 2.42
N LEU A 292 -10.83 21.55 3.63
CA LEU A 292 -10.13 21.19 4.86
C LEU A 292 -10.48 19.78 5.37
N ARG A 293 -11.72 19.35 5.18
CA ARG A 293 -12.18 17.99 5.53
C ARG A 293 -11.63 16.95 4.55
N THR A 294 -11.56 17.27 3.26
CA THR A 294 -10.93 16.41 2.26
C THR A 294 -9.42 16.31 2.47
N LEU A 295 -8.76 17.41 2.85
CA LEU A 295 -7.31 17.42 3.15
C LEU A 295 -6.97 16.69 4.46
N GLY A 296 -7.80 16.82 5.51
CA GLY A 296 -7.63 16.06 6.76
C GLY A 296 -7.83 14.56 6.60
N GLY A 297 -8.77 14.15 5.74
CA GLY A 297 -8.92 12.76 5.31
C GLY A 297 -7.68 12.26 4.55
N GLY A 298 -7.09 13.11 3.71
CA GLY A 298 -5.89 12.80 2.94
C GLY A 298 -4.71 12.37 3.79
N LEU A 299 -4.37 13.13 4.81
CA LEU A 299 -3.19 12.86 5.64
C LEU A 299 -3.26 11.49 6.34
N ARG A 300 -4.44 11.11 6.82
CA ARG A 300 -4.68 9.80 7.43
C ARG A 300 -4.60 8.68 6.38
N GLN A 301 -5.19 8.87 5.19
CA GLN A 301 -5.10 7.91 4.09
C GLN A 301 -3.64 7.68 3.68
N ASN A 302 -2.85 8.75 3.62
CA ASN A 302 -1.44 8.71 3.23
C ASN A 302 -0.57 8.02 4.27
N LEU A 303 -0.81 8.29 5.55
CA LEU A 303 -0.13 7.56 6.62
C LEU A 303 -0.51 6.08 6.64
N CYS A 304 -1.80 5.76 6.43
CA CYS A 304 -2.24 4.37 6.27
C CYS A 304 -1.56 3.72 5.06
N PHE A 305 -1.40 4.43 3.94
CA PHE A 305 -0.73 3.93 2.76
C PHE A 305 0.75 3.59 3.02
N VAL A 306 1.51 4.52 3.61
CA VAL A 306 2.91 4.28 3.98
C VAL A 306 3.03 3.08 4.92
N PHE A 307 2.17 3.02 5.95
CA PHE A 307 2.12 1.88 6.86
C PHE A 307 1.79 0.57 6.15
N LEU A 308 0.81 0.56 5.24
CA LEU A 308 0.41 -0.64 4.49
C LEU A 308 1.49 -1.10 3.50
N LEU A 309 2.28 -0.18 2.93
CA LEU A 309 3.46 -0.54 2.13
C LEU A 309 4.48 -1.27 3.00
N LEU A 310 4.83 -0.73 4.18
CA LEU A 310 5.73 -1.38 5.13
C LEU A 310 5.17 -2.74 5.59
N LEU A 311 3.88 -2.83 5.89
CA LEU A 311 3.21 -4.08 6.24
C LEU A 311 3.30 -5.11 5.11
N SER A 312 3.09 -4.69 3.86
CA SER A 312 3.15 -5.59 2.71
C SER A 312 4.57 -6.10 2.41
N PHE A 313 5.59 -5.34 2.80
CA PHE A 313 7.00 -5.71 2.66
C PHE A 313 7.47 -6.62 3.82
N PHE A 314 7.20 -6.25 5.07
CA PHE A 314 7.70 -6.94 6.28
C PHE A 314 6.74 -7.98 6.88
N GLY A 315 5.48 -8.03 6.42
CA GLY A 315 4.44 -8.87 7.01
C GLY A 315 4.80 -10.36 7.03
N THR A 316 5.44 -10.86 5.97
CA THR A 316 5.90 -12.25 5.85
C THR A 316 7.43 -12.37 5.77
N GLY A 317 8.12 -11.30 5.37
CA GLY A 317 9.56 -11.27 5.18
C GLY A 317 10.37 -10.98 6.45
N ASN A 318 11.70 -11.11 6.33
CA ASN A 318 12.62 -10.71 7.40
C ASN A 318 12.91 -9.21 7.32
N ILE A 319 12.99 -8.55 8.47
CA ILE A 319 13.39 -7.15 8.58
C ILE A 319 14.89 -6.98 8.30
N ALA A 320 15.70 -7.96 8.71
CA ALA A 320 17.16 -7.80 8.79
C ALA A 320 17.91 -8.00 7.46
N SER A 321 17.33 -8.67 6.45
CA SER A 321 18.01 -8.80 5.15
C SER A 321 17.11 -9.34 4.03
N ILE A 322 17.21 -8.74 2.84
CA ILE A 322 16.70 -9.30 1.57
C ILE A 322 17.36 -10.68 1.26
N ASN A 323 18.52 -10.98 1.86
CA ASN A 323 19.22 -12.26 1.71
C ASN A 323 18.49 -13.47 2.30
N SER A 324 17.38 -13.29 3.02
CA SER A 324 16.61 -14.41 3.58
C SER A 324 15.53 -14.97 2.63
N PHE A 325 15.35 -14.39 1.44
CA PHE A 325 14.39 -14.93 0.48
C PHE A 325 14.89 -16.26 -0.06
N ASP A 326 14.17 -17.33 0.25
CA ASP A 326 14.54 -18.67 -0.17
C ASP A 326 14.32 -18.85 -1.68
N THR A 327 15.39 -19.23 -2.37
CA THR A 327 15.42 -19.55 -3.80
C THR A 327 14.41 -20.63 -4.21
N SER A 328 13.94 -21.46 -3.27
CA SER A 328 12.90 -22.45 -3.56
C SER A 328 11.61 -21.82 -4.08
N SER A 329 11.32 -20.57 -3.75
CA SER A 329 10.07 -19.92 -4.15
C SER A 329 10.00 -19.56 -5.63
N VAL A 330 11.12 -19.64 -6.38
CA VAL A 330 11.13 -19.39 -7.84
C VAL A 330 11.17 -20.67 -8.65
N TYR A 331 11.20 -21.84 -8.00
CA TYR A 331 11.32 -23.12 -8.69
C TYR A 331 10.15 -23.45 -9.62
N CYS A 332 8.98 -22.83 -9.44
CA CYS A 332 7.88 -22.95 -10.41
C CYS A 332 8.27 -22.46 -11.82
N PHE A 333 9.23 -21.53 -11.92
CA PHE A 333 9.66 -20.90 -13.17
C PHE A 333 10.94 -21.51 -13.74
N ILE A 334 11.95 -21.70 -12.87
CA ILE A 334 13.27 -22.15 -13.28
C ILE A 334 13.84 -23.09 -12.20
N THR A 335 14.38 -24.23 -12.62
CA THR A 335 15.08 -25.19 -11.75
C THR A 335 16.60 -25.04 -11.80
N VAL A 336 17.14 -24.48 -12.89
CA VAL A 336 18.58 -24.24 -13.07
C VAL A 336 18.99 -22.93 -12.41
N PHE A 337 20.04 -22.97 -11.59
CA PHE A 337 20.54 -21.79 -10.90
C PHE A 337 20.92 -20.68 -11.90
N SER A 338 20.21 -19.56 -11.82
CA SER A 338 20.41 -18.37 -12.66
C SER A 338 20.24 -17.12 -11.80
N PRO A 339 21.33 -16.58 -11.22
CA PRO A 339 21.23 -15.61 -10.12
C PRO A 339 20.46 -14.34 -10.51
N PHE A 340 20.63 -13.86 -11.75
CA PHE A 340 19.92 -12.68 -12.24
C PHE A 340 18.42 -12.92 -12.42
N THR A 341 18.03 -14.03 -13.07
CA THR A 341 16.62 -14.33 -13.31
C THR A 341 15.89 -14.69 -12.02
N MET A 342 16.54 -15.44 -11.13
CA MET A 342 16.01 -15.76 -9.81
C MET A 342 15.86 -14.50 -8.96
N GLY A 343 16.86 -13.61 -8.96
CA GLY A 343 16.78 -12.31 -8.28
C GLY A 343 15.65 -11.42 -8.82
N PHE A 344 15.45 -11.40 -10.14
CA PHE A 344 14.35 -10.67 -10.77
C PHE A 344 12.97 -11.21 -10.35
N LEU A 345 12.79 -12.54 -10.31
CA LEU A 345 11.54 -13.15 -9.85
C LEU A 345 11.28 -12.88 -8.36
N MET A 346 12.33 -12.86 -7.52
CA MET A 346 12.20 -12.46 -6.11
C MET A 346 11.77 -10.99 -5.98
N LEU A 347 12.33 -10.10 -6.81
CA LEU A 347 11.91 -8.71 -6.85
C LEU A 347 10.41 -8.60 -7.21
N ILE A 348 9.95 -9.35 -8.21
CA ILE A 348 8.51 -9.41 -8.55
C ILE A 348 7.69 -9.90 -7.36
N LYS A 349 8.10 -10.98 -6.70
CA LYS A 349 7.41 -11.53 -5.52
C LYS A 349 7.22 -10.46 -4.44
N ILE A 350 8.25 -9.67 -4.17
CA ILE A 350 8.25 -8.58 -3.20
C ILE A 350 7.32 -7.43 -3.64
N LEU A 351 7.33 -7.08 -4.94
CA LEU A 351 6.54 -5.97 -5.47
C LEU A 351 5.05 -6.28 -5.59
N LEU A 352 4.64 -7.54 -5.69
CA LEU A 352 3.24 -7.93 -5.89
C LEU A 352 2.31 -7.49 -4.74
N PRO A 353 2.58 -7.80 -3.46
CA PRO A 353 1.79 -7.28 -2.34
C PRO A 353 1.78 -5.74 -2.30
N MET A 354 2.92 -5.09 -2.52
CA MET A 354 3.00 -3.63 -2.57
C MET A 354 2.17 -3.04 -3.71
N LEU A 355 2.10 -3.70 -4.87
CA LEU A 355 1.25 -3.31 -6.00
C LEU A 355 -0.24 -3.37 -5.63
N THR A 356 -0.67 -4.36 -4.84
CA THR A 356 -2.07 -4.41 -4.38
C THR A 356 -2.43 -3.22 -3.51
N VAL A 357 -1.52 -2.80 -2.62
CA VAL A 357 -1.66 -1.58 -1.80
C VAL A 357 -1.65 -0.35 -2.69
N GLY A 358 -0.75 -0.30 -3.68
CA GLY A 358 -0.68 0.75 -4.70
C GLY A 358 -1.99 0.94 -5.48
N MET A 359 -2.62 -0.16 -5.91
CA MET A 359 -3.91 -0.12 -6.61
C MET A 359 -5.04 0.35 -5.70
N ALA A 360 -5.09 -0.13 -4.45
CA ALA A 360 -6.05 0.34 -3.46
C ALA A 360 -5.93 1.84 -3.23
N PHE A 361 -4.70 2.33 -3.12
CA PHE A 361 -4.43 3.76 -2.97
C PHE A 361 -4.73 4.55 -4.25
N ALA A 362 -4.43 4.04 -5.45
CA ALA A 362 -4.76 4.69 -6.72
C ALA A 362 -6.27 4.94 -6.89
N ILE A 363 -7.11 4.02 -6.40
CA ILE A 363 -8.58 4.21 -6.37
C ILE A 363 -8.97 5.40 -5.48
N LEU A 364 -8.21 5.67 -4.42
CA LEU A 364 -8.45 6.76 -3.46
C LEU A 364 -7.67 8.05 -3.79
N ALA A 365 -6.58 7.94 -4.55
CA ALA A 365 -5.55 8.96 -4.69
C ALA A 365 -6.03 10.16 -5.52
N ARG A 366 -6.05 11.35 -4.90
CA ARG A 366 -6.05 12.65 -5.57
C ARG A 366 -4.61 13.15 -5.72
N SER A 367 -4.36 14.04 -6.68
CA SER A 367 -3.04 14.60 -7.02
C SER A 367 -2.18 15.03 -5.81
N LEU A 368 -2.80 15.73 -4.86
CA LEU A 368 -2.17 16.23 -3.62
C LEU A 368 -1.74 15.13 -2.64
N LEU A 369 -2.31 13.93 -2.74
CA LEU A 369 -2.00 12.83 -1.82
C LEU A 369 -0.63 12.20 -2.08
N VAL A 370 -0.10 12.32 -3.30
CA VAL A 370 1.23 11.79 -3.67
C VAL A 370 2.35 12.55 -2.97
N LEU A 371 2.21 13.87 -2.87
CA LEU A 371 3.19 14.76 -2.21
C LEU A 371 3.25 14.51 -0.69
N GLU A 372 2.10 14.26 -0.06
CA GLU A 372 2.03 13.97 1.38
C GLU A 372 2.60 12.58 1.72
N VAL A 373 2.45 11.59 0.84
CA VAL A 373 3.11 10.28 0.99
C VAL A 373 4.63 10.45 0.96
N LEU A 374 5.15 11.24 0.02
CA LEU A 374 6.58 11.56 -0.05
C LEU A 374 7.07 12.25 1.23
N LEU A 375 6.28 13.19 1.77
CA LEU A 375 6.62 13.86 3.03
C LEU A 375 6.79 12.88 4.19
N PHE A 376 5.85 11.96 4.38
CA PHE A 376 5.95 10.97 5.47
C PHE A 376 7.12 10.01 5.28
N SER A 377 7.35 9.58 4.06
CA SER A 377 8.51 8.74 3.74
C SER A 377 9.84 9.49 3.96
N ASP A 378 9.89 10.80 3.67
CA ASP A 378 11.07 11.65 3.91
C ASP A 378 11.33 11.83 5.41
N ILE A 379 10.28 12.05 6.22
CA ILE A 379 10.40 12.10 7.69
C ILE A 379 11.00 10.79 8.21
N LEU A 380 10.51 9.65 7.72
CA LEU A 380 11.04 8.34 8.09
C LEU A 380 12.49 8.14 7.62
N ALA A 381 12.83 8.60 6.42
CA ALA A 381 14.20 8.52 5.88
C ALA A 381 15.18 9.35 6.71
N VAL A 382 14.81 10.57 7.11
CA VAL A 382 15.62 11.41 8.00
C VAL A 382 15.77 10.74 9.37
N HIS A 383 14.71 10.16 9.92
CA HIS A 383 14.78 9.43 11.20
C HIS A 383 15.84 8.32 11.15
N PHE A 384 15.81 7.46 10.12
CA PHE A 384 16.80 6.38 9.99
C PHE A 384 18.17 6.87 9.61
N PHE A 385 18.27 7.94 8.81
CA PHE A 385 19.56 8.55 8.51
C PHE A 385 20.27 8.96 9.80
N LEU A 386 19.57 9.64 10.70
CA LEU A 386 20.13 10.10 11.98
C LEU A 386 20.49 8.95 12.92
N GLN A 387 20.00 7.74 12.66
CA GLN A 387 20.31 6.53 13.43
C GLN A 387 21.43 5.68 12.82
N ILE A 388 22.02 6.09 11.70
CA ILE A 388 23.15 5.38 11.09
C ILE A 388 24.32 5.38 12.06
N ARG A 389 24.90 4.20 12.29
CA ARG A 389 26.00 4.00 13.22
C ARG A 389 27.32 3.86 12.45
N ASP A 390 28.31 4.65 12.86
CA ASP A 390 29.68 4.57 12.34
C ASP A 390 30.63 3.75 13.24
N HIS A 391 30.11 3.25 14.37
CA HIS A 391 30.86 2.53 15.40
C HIS A 391 30.03 1.34 15.91
N GLY A 392 30.69 0.25 16.31
CA GLY A 392 30.04 -0.97 16.77
C GLY A 392 30.46 -2.19 15.94
N SER A 393 29.66 -3.26 15.99
CA SER A 393 29.92 -4.43 15.14
C SER A 393 29.61 -4.13 13.67
N TRP A 394 30.27 -4.83 12.74
CA TRP A 394 29.95 -4.73 11.31
C TRP A 394 28.48 -5.02 10.99
N LEU A 395 27.86 -5.90 11.79
CA LEU A 395 26.44 -6.22 11.67
C LEU A 395 25.56 -5.02 12.08
N ASP A 396 25.90 -4.34 13.17
CA ASP A 396 25.14 -3.16 13.62
C ASP A 396 25.25 -2.00 12.63
N ILE A 397 26.45 -1.80 12.06
CA ILE A 397 26.68 -0.80 11.02
C ILE A 397 25.85 -1.16 9.78
N GLY A 398 25.97 -2.41 9.30
CA GLY A 398 25.26 -2.89 8.12
C GLY A 398 23.73 -2.86 8.27
N THR A 399 23.19 -3.19 9.43
CA THR A 399 21.74 -3.13 9.71
C THR A 399 21.23 -1.70 9.75
N SER A 400 21.97 -0.77 10.37
CA SER A 400 21.58 0.64 10.40
C SER A 400 21.53 1.26 8.99
N ILE A 401 22.51 0.96 8.14
CA ILE A 401 22.53 1.36 6.72
C ILE A 401 21.39 0.67 5.97
N GLY A 402 21.16 -0.62 6.23
CA GLY A 402 20.09 -1.40 5.61
C GLY A 402 18.70 -0.80 5.85
N HIS A 403 18.39 -0.38 7.07
CA HIS A 403 17.11 0.27 7.38
C HIS A 403 16.90 1.55 6.57
N TYR A 404 17.91 2.41 6.48
CA TYR A 404 17.85 3.63 5.67
C TYR A 404 17.62 3.31 4.18
N VAL A 405 18.37 2.36 3.62
CA VAL A 405 18.24 1.94 2.22
C VAL A 405 16.86 1.36 1.94
N VAL A 406 16.30 0.55 2.84
CA VAL A 406 14.96 -0.01 2.69
C VAL A 406 13.91 1.12 2.65
N VAL A 407 13.98 2.10 3.56
CA VAL A 407 13.05 3.24 3.52
C VAL A 407 13.15 3.99 2.20
N MET A 408 14.36 4.35 1.76
CA MET A 408 14.57 5.01 0.47
C MET A 408 14.03 4.20 -0.72
N ALA A 409 14.28 2.89 -0.74
CA ALA A 409 13.77 1.99 -1.77
C ALA A 409 12.23 1.90 -1.74
N THR A 410 11.61 1.84 -0.55
CA THR A 410 10.14 1.84 -0.43
C THR A 410 9.52 3.16 -0.89
N THR A 411 10.20 4.30 -0.68
CA THR A 411 9.77 5.61 -1.21
C THR A 411 9.74 5.61 -2.73
N VAL A 412 10.82 5.15 -3.37
CA VAL A 412 10.91 5.04 -4.84
C VAL A 412 9.85 4.08 -5.37
N ALA A 413 9.74 2.91 -4.74
CA ALA A 413 8.76 1.90 -5.10
C ALA A 413 7.34 2.44 -4.99
N SER A 414 7.02 3.25 -3.97
CA SER A 414 5.67 3.81 -3.78
C SER A 414 5.21 4.65 -4.97
N VAL A 415 6.09 5.50 -5.53
CA VAL A 415 5.80 6.34 -6.69
C VAL A 415 5.65 5.49 -7.95
N ALA A 416 6.58 4.55 -8.17
CA ALA A 416 6.55 3.65 -9.32
C ALA A 416 5.29 2.77 -9.32
N LEU A 417 4.95 2.19 -8.16
CA LEU A 417 3.76 1.36 -7.98
C LEU A 417 2.47 2.16 -8.14
N LEU A 418 2.44 3.42 -7.70
CA LEU A 418 1.29 4.28 -7.94
C LEU A 418 1.10 4.57 -9.43
N ALA A 419 2.18 4.87 -10.15
CA ALA A 419 2.13 5.08 -11.61
C ALA A 419 1.66 3.80 -12.33
N ALA A 420 2.24 2.64 -11.98
CA ALA A 420 1.83 1.35 -12.52
C ALA A 420 0.36 1.03 -12.19
N SER A 421 -0.10 1.34 -10.98
CA SER A 421 -1.47 1.12 -10.55
C SER A 421 -2.46 1.96 -11.35
N ARG A 422 -2.17 3.25 -11.58
CA ARG A 422 -3.01 4.13 -12.42
C ARG A 422 -3.10 3.63 -13.86
N LEU A 423 -1.98 3.16 -14.41
CA LEU A 423 -1.92 2.56 -15.75
C LEU A 423 -2.80 1.30 -15.82
N LEU A 424 -2.64 0.37 -14.88
CA LEU A 424 -3.38 -0.89 -14.83
C LEU A 424 -4.89 -0.67 -14.65
N LEU A 425 -5.27 0.33 -13.86
CA LEU A 425 -6.66 0.69 -13.61
C LEU A 425 -7.27 1.55 -14.73
N HIS A 426 -6.53 1.88 -15.78
CA HIS A 426 -6.97 2.79 -16.86
C HIS A 426 -7.50 4.14 -16.34
N GLN A 427 -6.95 4.62 -15.22
CA GLN A 427 -7.31 5.94 -14.70
C GLN A 427 -6.62 7.00 -15.56
N ARG A 428 -7.41 7.72 -16.36
CA ARG A 428 -6.92 8.89 -17.10
C ARG A 428 -6.63 9.99 -16.08
N SER A 429 -5.40 10.52 -16.06
CA SER A 429 -5.07 11.70 -15.25
C SER A 429 -5.96 12.85 -15.68
N SER A 430 -7.01 13.11 -14.91
CA SER A 430 -8.04 14.10 -15.25
C SER A 430 -7.53 15.54 -15.11
N GLU A 431 -6.37 15.76 -14.47
CA GLU A 431 -5.77 17.08 -14.33
C GLU A 431 -4.30 17.11 -14.83
N PRO A 432 -3.87 18.19 -15.53
CA PRO A 432 -2.47 18.38 -15.96
C PRO A 432 -1.48 18.52 -14.78
N THR A 433 -1.98 18.87 -13.60
CA THR A 433 -1.22 18.92 -12.33
C THR A 433 -0.70 17.55 -11.89
N ASP A 434 -1.41 16.45 -12.20
CA ASP A 434 -1.00 15.09 -11.86
C ASP A 434 0.27 14.66 -12.59
N ALA A 435 0.35 14.94 -13.89
CA ALA A 435 1.52 14.61 -14.70
C ALA A 435 2.75 15.40 -14.25
N LEU A 436 2.56 16.67 -13.91
CA LEU A 436 3.62 17.51 -13.35
C LEU A 436 4.06 17.02 -11.96
N CYS A 437 3.14 16.67 -11.06
CA CYS A 437 3.46 16.15 -9.73
C CYS A 437 4.19 14.80 -9.79
N ILE A 438 3.79 13.91 -10.69
CA ILE A 438 4.49 12.64 -10.91
C ILE A 438 5.88 12.89 -11.49
N SER A 439 6.01 13.77 -12.49
CA SER A 439 7.30 14.14 -13.07
C SER A 439 8.24 14.78 -12.04
N LEU A 440 7.74 15.70 -11.21
CA LEU A 440 8.47 16.30 -10.10
C LEU A 440 8.84 15.28 -9.02
N ALA A 441 7.94 14.34 -8.70
CA ALA A 441 8.22 13.25 -7.77
C ALA A 441 9.34 12.35 -8.31
N PHE A 442 9.28 11.94 -9.58
CA PHE A 442 10.35 11.16 -10.22
C PHE A 442 11.67 11.94 -10.28
N GLY A 443 11.66 13.23 -10.63
CA GLY A 443 12.85 14.07 -10.66
C GLY A 443 13.49 14.25 -9.28
N SER A 444 12.68 14.50 -8.25
CA SER A 444 13.13 14.60 -6.86
C SER A 444 13.70 13.27 -6.37
N VAL A 445 13.01 12.16 -6.60
CA VAL A 445 13.44 10.82 -6.20
C VAL A 445 14.73 10.39 -6.92
N PHE A 446 14.85 10.65 -8.22
CA PHE A 446 16.03 10.31 -9.00
C PHE A 446 17.26 11.13 -8.55
N THR A 447 17.08 12.42 -8.28
CA THR A 447 18.15 13.28 -7.77
C THR A 447 18.64 12.83 -6.39
N ARG A 448 17.80 12.19 -5.59
CA ARG A 448 18.10 11.67 -4.24
C ARG A 448 18.73 10.28 -4.22
N LEU A 449 18.60 9.49 -5.29
CA LEU A 449 19.25 8.18 -5.41
C LEU A 449 20.72 8.29 -5.85
N PHE A 450 21.07 9.37 -6.56
CA PHE A 450 22.38 9.58 -7.18
C PHE A 450 23.21 10.69 -6.54
N LYS A 451 22.72 11.32 -5.47
CA LYS A 451 23.47 12.21 -4.58
C LYS A 451 23.51 11.60 -3.19
#